data_AF-A0A929ZJA9-F1
#
_entry.id   AF-A0A929ZJA9-F1
#
_cell.length_a   1.000
_cell.length_b   1.000
_cell.length_c   1.000
_cell.angle_alpha   90.00
_cell.angle_beta   90.00
_cell.angle_gamma   90.00
#
_symmetry.space_group_name_H-M   'P 1'
#
loop_
_entity.id
_entity.type
_entity.pdbx_description
1 polymer ?
#
loop_
_entity_poly.entity_id
_entity_poly.type
_entity_poly.pdbx_seq_one_letter_code
_entity_poly.pdbx_strand_id
1 'polypeptide(L)'
;LENSAMLSSDVSVAYDPNYPEVYEPKNSAYFGKGICFNKYTGSRGKSGSNDASAEFMSQIRKCMDDNNVMFQTCELGKIDVGGGGTIAYILANKNMNVIDAGICVQNMHAPFETVSKADVYEAYRAYIAFLKDVK
;
A
#
# COMPACT_ATOMS: atom_id res chain seq x y z
N LEU A 1 13.62 -9.88 -14.58
CA LEU A 1 13.93 -9.93 -13.14
C LEU A 1 12.95 -10.90 -12.48
N GLU A 2 12.85 -12.12 -13.03
CA GLU A 2 11.69 -13.01 -12.83
C GLU A 2 11.58 -13.60 -11.44
N ASN A 3 12.69 -13.66 -10.71
CA ASN A 3 12.76 -14.16 -9.33
C ASN A 3 13.09 -13.01 -8.38
N SER A 4 12.47 -11.85 -8.60
CA SER A 4 12.69 -10.68 -7.75
C SER A 4 11.36 -10.12 -7.28
N ALA A 5 11.31 -9.85 -5.98
CA ALA A 5 10.19 -9.23 -5.30
C ALA A 5 10.48 -7.76 -5.01
N MET A 6 9.45 -6.92 -5.05
CA MET A 6 9.55 -5.50 -4.74
C MET A 6 8.32 -5.01 -3.96
N LEU A 7 8.58 -4.25 -2.89
CA LEU A 7 7.62 -3.31 -2.32
C LEU A 7 7.79 -1.95 -2.99
N SER A 8 6.92 -1.61 -3.94
CA SER A 8 6.85 -0.28 -4.54
C SER A 8 6.32 0.69 -3.49
N SER A 9 7.25 1.37 -2.82
CA SER A 9 6.93 2.10 -1.61
C SER A 9 6.49 3.54 -1.91
N ASP A 10 5.23 3.85 -1.64
CA ASP A 10 4.62 5.17 -1.76
C ASP A 10 3.55 5.36 -0.68
N VAL A 11 3.12 6.60 -0.43
CA VAL A 11 2.11 6.88 0.60
C VAL A 11 0.69 6.54 0.12
N SER A 12 -0.14 6.02 1.02
CA SER A 12 -1.59 5.84 0.83
C SER A 12 -2.40 6.98 1.45
N VAL A 13 -3.68 7.10 1.11
CA VAL A 13 -4.57 8.08 1.75
C VAL A 13 -5.18 7.49 3.03
N ALA A 14 -4.98 8.16 4.15
CA ALA A 14 -5.64 7.85 5.41
C ALA A 14 -7.07 8.42 5.43
N TYR A 15 -8.00 7.67 5.99
CA TYR A 15 -9.38 8.12 6.20
C TYR A 15 -9.41 9.45 6.95
N ASP A 16 -10.13 10.42 6.39
CA ASP A 16 -10.36 11.72 7.00
C ASP A 16 -11.83 11.83 7.44
N PRO A 17 -12.11 11.90 8.76
CA PRO A 17 -13.47 12.01 9.26
C PRO A 17 -14.17 13.33 8.87
N ASN A 18 -13.43 14.33 8.38
CA ASN A 18 -14.00 15.58 7.88
C ASN A 18 -14.57 15.45 6.45
N TYR A 19 -14.14 14.43 5.70
CA TYR A 19 -14.55 14.17 4.32
C TYR A 19 -14.95 12.70 4.12
N PRO A 20 -15.86 12.13 4.94
CA PRO A 20 -16.18 10.71 4.92
C PRO A 20 -16.73 10.22 3.56
N GLU A 21 -17.33 11.10 2.77
CA GLU A 21 -17.99 10.81 1.50
C GLU A 21 -17.05 10.39 0.36
N VAL A 22 -15.76 10.72 0.44
CA VAL A 22 -14.78 10.35 -0.59
C VAL A 22 -14.14 8.96 -0.37
N TYR A 23 -14.49 8.30 0.73
CA TYR A 23 -13.91 7.04 1.18
C TYR A 23 -14.91 5.87 1.10
N GLU A 24 -14.38 4.66 0.92
CA GLU A 24 -15.11 3.42 1.21
C GLU A 24 -14.59 2.85 2.55
N PRO A 25 -15.35 2.94 3.66
CA PRO A 25 -14.82 2.68 5.00
C PRO A 25 -14.17 1.31 5.19
N LYS A 26 -14.62 0.28 4.45
CA LYS A 26 -14.09 -1.08 4.56
C LYS A 26 -12.76 -1.31 3.84
N ASN A 27 -12.41 -0.43 2.89
CA ASN A 27 -11.19 -0.53 2.08
C ASN A 27 -10.31 0.72 2.19
N SER A 28 -10.55 1.58 3.19
CA SER A 28 -9.71 2.77 3.42
C SER A 28 -8.63 2.47 4.46
N ALA A 29 -7.48 3.14 4.35
CA ALA A 29 -6.45 3.05 5.38
C ALA A 29 -6.81 3.91 6.60
N TYR A 30 -6.44 3.45 7.78
CA TYR A 30 -6.60 4.18 9.03
C TYR A 30 -5.27 4.31 9.76
N PHE A 31 -5.09 5.42 10.46
CA PHE A 31 -3.92 5.59 11.31
C PHE A 31 -3.86 4.56 12.43
N GLY A 32 -2.64 4.12 12.74
CA GLY A 32 -2.36 3.17 13.82
C GLY A 32 -2.78 1.74 13.50
N LYS A 33 -2.96 1.41 12.22
CA LYS A 33 -3.30 0.07 11.73
C LYS A 33 -2.14 -0.56 10.92
N GLY A 34 -0.96 0.04 10.98
CA GLY A 34 0.26 -0.50 10.39
C GLY A 34 0.46 -0.12 8.93
N ILE A 35 1.42 -0.78 8.28
CA ILE A 35 1.75 -0.51 6.88
C ILE A 35 0.56 -0.85 5.97
N CYS A 36 0.35 0.00 4.98
CA CYS A 36 -0.67 -0.15 3.95
C CYS A 36 -0.12 -0.96 2.77
N PHE A 37 -0.95 -1.86 2.26
CA PHE A 37 -0.72 -2.54 0.98
C PHE A 37 -1.87 -2.26 0.01
N ASN A 38 -1.53 -1.70 -1.15
CA ASN A 38 -2.50 -1.51 -2.24
C ASN A 38 -2.27 -2.60 -3.28
N LYS A 39 -3.28 -3.45 -3.48
CA LYS A 39 -3.21 -4.47 -4.55
C LYS A 39 -3.19 -3.80 -5.94
N TYR A 40 -3.90 -2.69 -6.07
CA TYR A 40 -4.01 -1.84 -7.25
C TYR A 40 -4.29 -0.39 -6.82
N THR A 41 -3.87 0.57 -7.63
CA THR A 41 -3.98 2.02 -7.35
C THR A 41 -4.50 2.83 -8.53
N GLY A 42 -5.02 2.16 -9.57
CA GLY A 42 -5.37 2.80 -10.85
C GLY A 42 -6.66 3.62 -10.83
N SER A 43 -7.10 4.03 -12.02
CA SER A 43 -8.34 4.80 -12.23
C SER A 43 -9.33 4.04 -13.12
N ARG A 44 -10.62 4.41 -13.08
CA ARG A 44 -11.67 3.89 -13.99
C ARG A 44 -11.65 2.36 -14.15
N GLY A 45 -11.59 1.64 -13.02
CA GLY A 45 -11.43 0.19 -13.01
C GLY A 45 -9.99 -0.28 -13.22
N LYS A 46 -9.06 0.18 -12.37
CA LYS A 46 -7.64 -0.25 -12.29
C LYS A 46 -6.75 0.13 -13.48
N SER A 47 -7.21 0.98 -14.38
CA SER A 47 -6.43 1.44 -15.53
C SER A 47 -5.13 2.10 -15.08
N GLY A 48 -4.03 1.78 -15.78
CA GLY A 48 -2.71 2.36 -15.54
C GLY A 48 -2.01 1.90 -14.26
N SER A 49 -2.48 0.83 -13.61
CA SER A 49 -1.88 0.32 -12.37
C SER A 49 -1.27 -1.07 -12.51
N ASN A 50 -0.35 -1.37 -11.59
CA ASN A 50 0.04 -2.74 -11.30
C ASN A 50 -1.06 -3.40 -10.46
N ASP A 51 -1.46 -4.63 -10.83
CA ASP A 51 -2.39 -5.44 -10.04
C ASP A 51 -1.62 -6.65 -9.49
N ALA A 52 -1.23 -6.59 -8.21
CA ALA A 52 -0.40 -7.61 -7.58
C ALA A 52 -1.10 -8.98 -7.61
N SER A 53 -0.35 -10.06 -7.89
CA SER A 53 -0.88 -11.42 -7.93
C SER A 53 -1.36 -11.87 -6.54
N ALA A 54 -2.33 -12.79 -6.51
CA ALA A 54 -2.85 -13.32 -5.25
C ALA A 54 -1.81 -14.15 -4.50
N GLU A 55 -0.95 -14.85 -5.24
CA GLU A 55 0.17 -15.64 -4.73
C GLU A 55 1.19 -14.74 -4.03
N PHE A 56 1.56 -13.61 -4.66
CA PHE A 56 2.50 -12.68 -4.05
C PHE A 56 1.89 -11.98 -2.83
N MET A 57 0.62 -11.56 -2.90
CA MET A 57 -0.13 -11.07 -1.74
C MET A 57 -0.11 -12.05 -0.57
N SER A 58 -0.27 -13.36 -0.84
CA SER A 58 -0.21 -14.41 0.18
C SER A 58 1.18 -14.48 0.84
N GLN A 59 2.23 -14.41 0.03
CA GLN A 59 3.62 -14.39 0.52
C GLN A 59 3.90 -13.18 1.42
N ILE A 60 3.42 -11.99 1.02
CA ILE A 60 3.53 -10.77 1.84
C ILE A 60 2.79 -10.91 3.17
N ARG A 61 1.53 -11.34 3.15
CA ARG A 61 0.74 -11.55 4.37
C ARG A 61 1.43 -12.50 5.33
N LYS A 62 1.92 -13.64 4.82
CA LYS A 62 2.67 -14.60 5.62
C LYS A 62 3.93 -13.99 6.24
N CYS A 63 4.71 -13.23 5.47
CA CYS A 63 5.92 -12.55 5.97
C CYS A 63 5.59 -11.57 7.11
N MET A 64 4.52 -10.78 6.97
CA MET A 64 4.10 -9.85 8.02
C MET A 64 3.61 -10.59 9.27
N ASP A 65 2.77 -11.62 9.09
CA ASP A 65 2.24 -12.44 10.19
C ASP A 65 3.37 -13.14 10.97
N ASP A 66 4.31 -13.79 10.28
CA ASP A 66 5.45 -14.49 10.91
C ASP A 66 6.36 -13.54 11.72
N ASN A 67 6.45 -12.27 11.30
CA ASN A 67 7.27 -11.23 11.96
C ASN A 67 6.47 -10.37 12.95
N ASN A 68 5.18 -10.66 13.17
CA ASN A 68 4.28 -9.87 14.00
C ASN A 68 4.24 -8.39 13.60
N VAL A 69 4.25 -8.11 12.30
CA VAL A 69 4.14 -6.76 11.74
C VAL A 69 2.68 -6.46 11.47
N MET A 70 2.21 -5.34 11.97
CA MET A 70 0.84 -4.90 11.71
C MET A 70 0.74 -4.30 10.30
N PHE A 71 -0.26 -4.74 9.56
CA PHE A 71 -0.54 -4.25 8.23
C PHE A 71 -2.04 -4.14 7.98
N GLN A 72 -2.38 -3.38 6.95
CA GLN A 72 -3.73 -3.19 6.45
C GLN A 72 -3.72 -3.18 4.92
N THR A 73 -4.81 -3.59 4.30
CA THR A 73 -5.05 -3.40 2.87
C THR A 73 -5.92 -2.18 2.66
N CYS A 74 -5.63 -1.40 1.62
CA CYS A 74 -6.45 -0.24 1.29
C CYS A 74 -6.52 0.03 -0.21
N GLU A 75 -7.43 0.94 -0.56
CA GLU A 75 -7.61 1.55 -1.86
C GLU A 75 -7.48 3.07 -1.74
N LEU A 76 -7.27 3.75 -2.87
CA LEU A 76 -7.20 5.21 -2.95
C LEU A 76 -8.60 5.81 -3.04
N GLY A 77 -9.31 5.79 -1.92
CA GLY A 77 -10.68 6.32 -1.82
C GLY A 77 -11.73 5.43 -2.48
N LYS A 78 -12.95 5.96 -2.62
CA LYS A 78 -14.05 5.26 -3.28
C LYS A 78 -13.84 5.21 -4.80
N ILE A 79 -14.37 4.16 -5.42
CA ILE A 79 -14.40 3.99 -6.89
C ILE A 79 -14.90 5.27 -7.57
N ASP A 80 -14.18 5.70 -8.61
CA ASP A 80 -14.44 6.87 -9.46
C ASP A 80 -14.36 8.26 -8.79
N VAL A 81 -13.97 8.32 -7.50
CA VAL A 81 -13.73 9.60 -6.81
C VAL A 81 -12.31 10.12 -7.07
N GLY A 82 -11.36 9.21 -7.28
CA GLY A 82 -9.97 9.54 -7.50
C GLY A 82 -9.29 8.66 -8.55
N GLY A 83 -8.03 8.95 -8.77
CA GLY A 83 -7.12 8.11 -9.55
C GLY A 83 -5.74 8.21 -8.94
N GLY A 84 -5.04 7.08 -8.88
CA GLY A 84 -3.64 7.04 -8.50
C GLY A 84 -2.77 6.59 -9.65
N GLY A 85 -1.70 5.90 -9.30
CA GLY A 85 -0.69 5.42 -10.22
C GLY A 85 0.67 5.62 -9.59
N THR A 86 1.32 4.52 -9.26
CA THR A 86 2.68 4.52 -8.70
C THR A 86 3.68 4.04 -9.75
N ILE A 87 4.95 3.97 -9.37
CA ILE A 87 5.99 3.39 -10.22
C ILE A 87 5.96 1.85 -10.27
N ALA A 88 5.05 1.18 -9.56
CA ALA A 88 5.01 -0.28 -9.45
C ALA A 88 4.97 -0.98 -10.81
N TYR A 89 4.16 -0.45 -11.75
CA TYR A 89 3.98 -1.06 -13.07
C TYR A 89 5.28 -1.05 -13.90
N ILE A 90 6.20 -0.11 -13.66
CA ILE A 90 7.45 0.03 -14.42
C ILE A 90 8.34 -1.20 -14.19
N LEU A 91 8.42 -1.66 -12.95
CA LEU A 91 9.22 -2.83 -12.57
C LEU A 91 8.44 -4.14 -12.71
N ALA A 92 7.12 -4.12 -12.55
CA ALA A 92 6.27 -5.26 -12.89
C ALA A 92 6.39 -5.63 -14.39
N ASN A 93 6.48 -4.64 -15.29
CA ASN A 93 6.75 -4.83 -16.72
C ASN A 93 8.13 -5.47 -17.01
N LYS A 94 9.01 -5.61 -16.02
CA LYS A 94 10.28 -6.36 -16.10
C LYS A 94 10.17 -7.77 -15.49
N ASN A 95 8.95 -8.28 -15.37
CA ASN A 95 8.55 -9.55 -14.76
C ASN A 95 8.94 -9.66 -13.27
N MET A 96 8.96 -8.56 -12.52
CA MET A 96 9.12 -8.63 -11.06
C MET A 96 7.77 -8.84 -10.38
N ASN A 97 7.77 -9.52 -9.24
CA ASN A 97 6.63 -9.51 -8.34
C ASN A 97 6.61 -8.18 -7.59
N VAL A 98 5.64 -7.32 -7.87
CA VAL A 98 5.56 -5.98 -7.28
C VAL A 98 4.20 -5.78 -6.61
N ILE A 99 4.23 -5.12 -5.46
CA ILE A 99 3.04 -4.63 -4.74
C ILE A 99 3.30 -3.21 -4.26
N ASP A 100 2.28 -2.36 -4.28
CA ASP A 100 2.35 -1.05 -3.65
C ASP A 100 2.26 -1.17 -2.13
N ALA A 101 3.17 -0.50 -1.42
CA ALA A 101 3.26 -0.53 0.02
C ALA A 101 3.58 0.86 0.58
N GLY A 102 3.27 1.12 1.85
CA GLY A 102 3.74 2.33 2.54
C GLY A 102 2.85 2.73 3.69
N ILE A 103 3.07 3.91 4.25
CA ILE A 103 2.20 4.44 5.30
C ILE A 103 1.04 5.21 4.69
N CYS A 104 -0.06 5.34 5.43
CA CYS A 104 -1.10 6.29 5.05
C CYS A 104 -0.77 7.70 5.59
N VAL A 105 -1.18 8.71 4.83
CA VAL A 105 -1.05 10.14 5.17
C VAL A 105 -2.42 10.78 5.14
N GLN A 106 -2.64 11.77 6.00
CA GLN A 106 -3.72 12.73 5.78
C GLN A 106 -3.20 13.90 4.96
N ASN A 107 -4.11 14.55 4.25
CA ASN A 107 -3.87 15.79 3.51
C ASN A 107 -2.63 15.74 2.60
N MET A 108 -2.51 14.62 1.87
CA MET A 108 -1.47 14.34 0.88
C MET A 108 -1.29 15.51 -0.09
N HIS A 109 -0.04 15.86 -0.39
CA HIS A 109 0.39 17.02 -1.19
C HIS A 109 0.17 18.41 -0.57
N ALA A 110 -0.34 18.52 0.65
CA ALA A 110 -0.38 19.80 1.35
C ALA A 110 1.02 20.20 1.85
N PRO A 111 1.27 21.49 2.17
CA PRO A 111 2.54 21.92 2.77
C PRO A 111 2.89 21.24 4.10
N PHE A 112 1.91 20.68 4.82
CA PHE A 112 2.07 20.03 6.12
C PHE A 112 1.27 18.73 6.20
N GLU A 113 1.77 17.65 5.63
CA GLU A 113 1.18 16.31 5.73
C GLU A 113 1.23 15.75 7.16
N THR A 114 0.23 14.94 7.53
CA THR A 114 0.16 14.29 8.84
C THR A 114 0.26 12.77 8.70
N VAL A 115 1.06 12.16 9.58
CA VAL A 115 1.27 10.70 9.66
C VAL A 115 1.24 10.19 11.09
N SER A 116 0.94 8.91 11.24
CA SER A 116 1.04 8.19 12.51
C SER A 116 2.46 7.70 12.76
N LYS A 117 3.01 7.99 13.95
CA LYS A 117 4.31 7.45 14.37
C LYS A 117 4.31 5.92 14.46
N ALA A 118 3.18 5.32 14.86
CA ALA A 118 3.05 3.88 14.94
C ALA A 118 3.15 3.23 13.55
N ASP A 119 2.51 3.83 12.54
CA ASP A 119 2.54 3.29 11.18
C ASP A 119 3.93 3.45 10.54
N VAL A 120 4.64 4.55 10.82
CA VAL A 120 6.04 4.72 10.42
C VAL A 120 6.93 3.62 11.01
N TYR A 121 6.73 3.28 12.29
CA TYR A 121 7.49 2.22 12.94
C TYR A 121 7.17 0.84 12.37
N GLU A 122 5.89 0.53 12.14
CA GLU A 122 5.49 -0.73 11.51
C GLU A 122 5.97 -0.84 10.06
N ALA A 123 5.99 0.26 9.29
CA ALA A 123 6.56 0.26 7.94
C ALA A 123 8.07 -0.05 7.94
N TYR A 124 8.81 0.54 8.89
CA TYR A 124 10.23 0.19 9.09
C TYR A 124 10.42 -1.31 9.38
N ARG A 125 9.60 -1.87 10.28
CA ARG A 125 9.63 -3.31 10.60
C ARG A 125 9.25 -4.17 9.39
N ALA A 126 8.23 -3.78 8.63
CA ALA A 126 7.76 -4.44 7.43
C ALA A 126 8.87 -4.55 6.37
N TYR A 127 9.60 -3.45 6.12
CA TYR A 127 10.69 -3.44 5.14
C TYR A 127 11.85 -4.35 5.58
N ILE A 128 12.16 -4.39 6.88
CA ILE A 128 13.17 -5.32 7.39
C ILE A 128 12.72 -6.78 7.24
N ALA A 129 11.48 -7.09 7.58
CA ALA A 129 10.91 -8.43 7.45
C ALA A 129 10.93 -8.88 5.98
N PHE A 130 10.46 -8.02 5.09
CA PHE A 130 10.46 -8.26 3.65
C PHE A 130 11.85 -8.61 3.11
N LEU A 131 12.86 -7.79 3.44
CA LEU A 131 14.23 -8.02 2.96
C LEU A 131 14.88 -9.30 3.49
N LYS A 132 14.41 -9.83 4.63
CA LYS A 132 14.95 -11.05 5.23
C LYS A 132 14.25 -12.32 4.73
N ASP A 133 12.93 -12.26 4.60
CA ASP A 133 12.09 -13.46 4.52
C ASP A 133 11.40 -13.64 3.17
N VAL A 134 11.29 -12.58 2.36
CA VAL A 134 10.76 -12.66 1.00
C VAL A 134 11.91 -12.91 0.03
N LYS A 135 11.81 -14.00 -0.72
CA LYS A 135 12.76 -14.43 -1.76
C LYS A 135 12.12 -14.32 -3.12
#